data_AF-A0A2G1WZ43-F1
#
_entry.id   AF-A0A2G1WZ43-F1
#
_cell.length_a   1.000
_cell.length_b   1.000
_cell.length_c   1.000
_cell.angle_alpha   90.00
_cell.angle_beta   90.00
_cell.angle_gamma   90.00
#
_symmetry.space_group_name_H-M   'P 1'
#
loop_
_entity.id
_entity.type
_entity.pdbx_description
1 polymer ?
#
loop_
_entity_poly.entity_id
_entity_poly.type
_entity_poly.pdbx_seq_one_letter_code
_entity_poly.pdbx_strand_id
1 'polypeptide(L)'
;DAAIGWLWTVALFLFPGLVAAGLGAPFLAAERLRSLFRALPPAGRILTSYLGVSIALSVPYLVGVALTVTRAGEAGPAWSGGFLATALVGTVLVAFVAPAVAAAGLPRFGLDWDPTGYGPSTWLLLGGAGLWYAVVAAVPLVALAVGMALPGGY
;
A
#
# COMPACT_ATOMS: atom_id res chain seq x y z
N ASP A 1 -20.52 22.54 -0.08
CA ASP A 1 -20.51 21.36 0.82
C ASP A 1 -20.15 20.06 0.13
N ALA A 2 -20.90 19.59 -0.88
CA ALA A 2 -20.60 18.33 -1.57
C ALA A 2 -19.19 18.28 -2.23
N ALA A 3 -18.76 19.34 -2.91
CA ALA A 3 -17.43 19.40 -3.54
C ALA A 3 -16.27 19.30 -2.53
N ILE A 4 -16.44 19.91 -1.34
CA ILE A 4 -15.46 19.83 -0.25
C ILE A 4 -15.40 18.40 0.30
N GLY A 5 -16.54 17.72 0.43
CA GLY A 5 -16.60 16.31 0.81
C GLY A 5 -15.82 15.41 -0.17
N TRP A 6 -16.02 15.59 -1.48
CA TRP A 6 -15.27 14.85 -2.51
C TRP A 6 -13.76 15.12 -2.46
N LEU A 7 -13.35 16.36 -2.21
CA LEU A 7 -11.93 16.70 -2.04
C LEU A 7 -11.32 15.95 -0.85
N TRP A 8 -12.03 15.86 0.27
CA TRP A 8 -11.58 15.09 1.43
C TRP A 8 -11.49 13.59 1.13
N THR A 9 -12.46 13.03 0.41
CA THR A 9 -12.42 11.63 -0.02
C THR A 9 -11.19 11.35 -0.88
N VAL A 10 -10.92 12.20 -1.88
CA VAL A 10 -9.73 12.08 -2.72
C VAL A 10 -8.46 12.22 -1.89
N ALA A 11 -8.40 13.19 -0.98
CA ALA A 11 -7.25 13.37 -0.08
C ALA A 11 -7.00 12.11 0.77
N LEU A 12 -8.05 11.53 1.37
CA LEU A 12 -7.96 10.30 2.16
C LEU A 12 -7.46 9.10 1.34
N PHE A 13 -7.84 9.02 0.07
CA PHE A 13 -7.37 7.95 -0.82
C PHE A 13 -5.92 8.11 -1.23
N LEU A 14 -5.50 9.34 -1.53
CA LEU A 14 -4.15 9.62 -2.02
C LEU A 14 -3.12 9.67 -0.89
N PHE A 15 -3.49 10.22 0.26
CA PHE A 15 -2.56 10.56 1.33
C PHE A 15 -1.72 9.38 1.83
N PRO A 16 -2.28 8.19 2.14
CA PRO A 16 -1.48 7.07 2.62
C PRO A 16 -0.42 6.64 1.59
N GLY A 17 -0.80 6.59 0.31
CA GLY A 17 0.07 6.23 -0.79
C GLY A 17 1.16 7.27 -1.03
N LEU A 18 0.84 8.56 -0.89
CA LEU A 18 1.80 9.65 -1.01
C LEU A 18 2.81 9.68 0.16
N VAL A 19 2.34 9.44 1.39
CA VAL A 19 3.22 9.35 2.56
C VAL A 19 4.16 8.15 2.42
N ALA A 20 3.63 6.99 2.04
CA ALA A 20 4.45 5.80 1.80
C ALA A 20 5.43 6.00 0.64
N ALA A 21 5.03 6.69 -0.43
CA ALA A 21 5.91 7.07 -1.54
C ALA A 21 7.02 8.03 -1.08
N GLY A 22 6.70 9.02 -0.24
CA GLY A 22 7.68 9.96 0.31
C GLY A 22 8.71 9.26 1.20
N LEU A 23 8.24 8.43 2.13
CA LEU A 23 9.09 7.66 3.04
C LEU A 23 9.85 6.53 2.33
N GLY A 24 9.34 6.04 1.20
CA GLY A 24 9.97 5.05 0.34
C GLY A 24 10.89 5.64 -0.74
N ALA A 25 10.88 6.97 -0.94
CA ALA A 25 11.66 7.63 -1.98
C ALA A 25 13.18 7.33 -1.94
N PRO A 26 13.84 7.17 -0.76
CA PRO A 26 15.24 6.77 -0.72
C PRO A 26 15.55 5.47 -1.46
N PHE A 27 14.60 4.52 -1.54
CA PHE A 27 14.79 3.28 -2.30
C PHE A 27 14.89 3.52 -3.81
N LEU A 28 14.38 4.63 -4.33
CA LEU A 28 14.58 5.03 -5.74
C LEU A 28 16.04 5.38 -6.02
N ALA A 29 16.90 5.60 -5.03
CA ALA A 29 18.34 5.71 -5.27
C ALA A 29 18.91 4.41 -5.87
N ALA A 30 18.32 3.25 -5.58
CA ALA A 30 18.74 1.98 -6.13
C ALA A 30 18.44 1.89 -7.64
N GLU A 31 19.49 1.69 -8.46
CA GLU A 31 19.36 1.56 -9.92
C GLU A 31 18.44 0.40 -10.30
N ARG A 32 18.46 -0.69 -9.52
CA ARG A 32 17.56 -1.85 -9.72
C ARG A 32 16.09 -1.50 -9.56
N LEU A 33 15.72 -0.75 -8.53
CA LEU A 33 14.32 -0.39 -8.34
C LEU A 33 13.87 0.59 -9.45
N ARG A 34 14.75 1.52 -9.84
CA ARG A 34 14.52 2.40 -10.98
C ARG A 34 14.34 1.64 -12.29
N SER A 35 15.12 0.58 -12.56
CA SER A 35 14.96 -0.21 -13.78
C SER A 35 13.60 -0.90 -13.86
N LEU A 36 13.11 -1.44 -12.73
CA LEU A 36 11.77 -2.05 -12.65
C LEU A 36 10.67 -1.02 -12.98
N PHE A 37 10.73 0.18 -12.39
CA PHE A 37 9.75 1.24 -12.65
C PHE A 37 9.86 1.88 -14.04
N ARG A 38 11.06 1.91 -14.65
CA ARG A 38 11.24 2.37 -16.05
C ARG A 38 10.52 1.48 -17.05
N ALA A 39 10.47 0.17 -16.78
CA ALA A 39 9.81 -0.81 -17.64
C ALA A 39 8.28 -0.77 -17.51
N LEU A 40 7.74 -0.25 -16.39
CA LEU A 40 6.31 -0.11 -16.19
C LEU A 40 5.73 1.06 -17.01
N PRO A 41 4.55 0.89 -17.63
CA PRO A 41 3.87 1.95 -18.34
C PRO A 41 3.35 3.01 -17.35
N PRO A 42 3.52 4.32 -17.62
CA PRO A 42 4.12 4.92 -18.82
C PRO A 42 5.66 4.80 -18.83
N ALA A 43 6.19 4.15 -19.87
CA ALA A 43 7.60 3.78 -19.96
C ALA A 43 8.52 5.01 -19.86
N GLY A 44 9.60 4.88 -19.08
CA GLY A 44 10.54 5.96 -18.82
C GLY A 44 10.06 7.05 -17.84
N ARG A 45 8.78 7.06 -17.43
CA ARG A 45 8.25 8.01 -16.43
C ARG A 45 8.22 7.41 -15.02
N ILE A 46 9.42 7.20 -14.46
CA ILE A 46 9.60 6.55 -13.14
C ILE A 46 8.69 7.15 -12.06
N LEU A 47 8.63 8.48 -11.95
CA LEU A 47 7.84 9.15 -10.90
C LEU A 47 6.35 8.84 -11.02
N THR A 48 5.80 8.83 -12.25
CA THR A 48 4.40 8.53 -12.49
C THR A 48 4.08 7.08 -12.14
N SER A 49 4.91 6.14 -12.60
CA SER A 49 4.74 4.71 -12.29
C SER A 49 4.88 4.43 -10.79
N TYR A 50 5.86 5.06 -10.14
CA TYR A 50 6.11 4.93 -8.70
C TYR A 50 4.94 5.45 -7.85
N LEU A 51 4.44 6.65 -8.16
CA LEU A 51 3.28 7.22 -7.45
C LEU A 51 2.02 6.41 -7.72
N GLY A 52 1.79 6.01 -8.97
CA GLY A 52 0.63 5.18 -9.34
C GLY A 52 0.60 3.85 -8.58
N VAL A 53 1.73 3.14 -8.53
CA VAL A 53 1.87 1.91 -7.75
C VAL A 53 1.70 2.19 -6.25
N SER A 54 2.34 3.23 -5.72
CA SER A 54 2.24 3.56 -4.29
C SER A 54 0.81 3.91 -3.87
N ILE A 55 0.03 4.58 -4.71
CA ILE A 55 -1.39 4.85 -4.46
C ILE A 55 -2.21 3.56 -4.58
N ALA A 56 -1.96 2.75 -5.61
CA ALA A 56 -2.67 1.49 -5.82
C ALA A 56 -2.49 0.51 -4.64
N LEU A 57 -1.29 0.46 -4.05
CA LEU A 57 -1.02 -0.37 -2.87
C LEU A 57 -1.75 0.10 -1.60
N SER A 58 -2.29 1.34 -1.57
CA SER A 58 -3.11 1.80 -0.44
C SER A 58 -4.53 1.24 -0.48
N VAL A 59 -5.02 0.81 -1.63
CA VAL A 59 -6.40 0.33 -1.83
C VAL A 59 -6.82 -0.75 -0.83
N PRO A 60 -6.07 -1.85 -0.59
CA PRO A 60 -6.48 -2.87 0.37
C PRO A 60 -6.67 -2.32 1.80
N TYR A 61 -5.85 -1.35 2.22
CA TYR A 61 -5.98 -0.72 3.53
C TYR A 61 -7.23 0.16 3.61
N LEU A 62 -7.50 0.96 2.57
CA LEU A 62 -8.69 1.82 2.51
C LEU A 62 -9.97 0.99 2.49
N VAL A 63 -9.98 -0.12 1.74
CA VAL A 63 -11.09 -1.07 1.73
C VAL A 63 -11.30 -1.68 3.11
N GLY A 64 -10.24 -2.12 3.81
CA GLY A 64 -10.37 -2.69 5.15
C GLY A 64 -10.86 -1.68 6.19
N VAL A 65 -10.42 -0.41 6.11
CA VAL A 65 -10.95 0.68 6.95
C VAL A 65 -12.43 0.90 6.67
N ALA A 66 -12.84 1.02 5.40
CA ALA A 66 -14.23 1.21 5.03
C ALA A 66 -15.12 0.04 5.48
N LEU A 67 -14.64 -1.20 5.34
CA LEU A 67 -15.33 -2.39 5.83
C LEU A 67 -15.46 -2.38 7.35
N THR A 68 -14.40 -1.99 8.07
CA THR A 68 -14.45 -1.87 9.54
C THR A 68 -15.50 -0.87 9.95
N VAL A 69 -15.48 0.35 9.40
CA VAL A 69 -16.42 1.41 9.77
C VAL A 69 -17.87 1.08 9.40
N THR A 70 -18.10 0.35 8.30
CA THR A 70 -19.47 0.06 7.82
C THR A 70 -20.07 -1.24 8.36
N ARG A 71 -19.25 -2.14 8.90
CA ARG A 71 -19.68 -3.50 9.31
C ARG A 71 -19.39 -3.85 10.75
N ALA A 72 -18.39 -3.23 11.37
CA ALA A 72 -18.19 -3.39 12.81
C ALA A 72 -19.38 -2.74 13.54
N GLY A 73 -19.67 -3.24 14.74
CA GLY A 73 -20.66 -2.63 15.64
C GLY A 73 -20.20 -1.25 16.14
N GLU A 74 -20.57 -0.92 17.36
CA GLU A 74 -20.17 0.35 17.97
C GLU A 74 -18.64 0.55 17.98
N ALA A 75 -18.23 1.82 17.90
CA ALA A 75 -16.83 2.21 18.01
C ALA A 75 -16.22 1.72 19.34
N GLY A 76 -14.90 1.55 19.37
CA GLY A 76 -14.18 0.95 20.48
C GLY A 76 -13.61 -0.44 20.13
N PRO A 77 -13.82 -1.49 20.93
CA PRO A 77 -13.16 -2.79 20.74
C PRO A 77 -13.39 -3.44 19.37
N ALA A 78 -14.58 -3.27 18.79
CA ALA A 78 -14.90 -3.83 17.47
C ALA A 78 -14.10 -3.18 16.34
N TRP A 79 -13.93 -1.85 16.41
CA TRP A 79 -13.11 -1.10 15.45
C TRP A 79 -11.62 -1.38 15.64
N SER A 80 -11.17 -1.53 16.89
CA SER A 80 -9.80 -1.94 17.21
C SER A 80 -9.42 -3.25 16.53
N GLY A 81 -10.25 -4.29 16.69
CA GLY A 81 -10.06 -5.57 16.01
C GLY A 81 -10.06 -5.45 14.48
N GLY A 82 -10.98 -4.67 13.91
CA GLY A 82 -11.08 -4.45 12.46
C GLY A 82 -9.85 -3.73 11.87
N PHE A 83 -9.32 -2.72 12.54
CA PHE A 83 -8.11 -2.02 12.11
C PHE A 83 -6.85 -2.90 12.22
N LEU A 84 -6.72 -3.71 13.28
CA LEU A 84 -5.63 -4.68 13.39
C LEU A 84 -5.71 -5.75 12.28
N ALA A 85 -6.90 -6.28 12.01
CA ALA A 85 -7.12 -7.22 10.92
C ALA A 85 -6.77 -6.59 9.56
N THR A 86 -7.18 -5.33 9.33
CA THR A 86 -6.86 -4.58 8.12
C THR A 86 -5.35 -4.39 7.97
N ALA A 87 -4.64 -4.03 9.04
CA ALA A 87 -3.19 -3.87 9.03
C ALA A 87 -2.48 -5.19 8.66
N LEU A 88 -2.90 -6.31 9.26
CA LEU A 88 -2.36 -7.64 8.99
C LEU A 88 -2.62 -8.11 7.56
N VAL A 89 -3.89 -8.09 7.13
CA VAL A 89 -4.28 -8.54 5.78
C VAL A 89 -3.66 -7.64 4.72
N GLY A 90 -3.72 -6.32 4.91
CA GLY A 90 -3.08 -5.36 4.00
C GLY A 90 -1.58 -5.60 3.87
N THR A 91 -0.90 -5.91 4.98
CA THR A 91 0.54 -6.27 4.97
C THR A 91 0.78 -7.51 4.11
N VAL A 92 0.01 -8.57 4.30
CA VAL A 92 0.18 -9.80 3.49
C VAL A 92 -0.08 -9.51 2.01
N LEU A 93 -1.15 -8.77 1.71
CA LEU A 93 -1.52 -8.42 0.34
C LEU A 93 -0.45 -7.58 -0.34
N VAL A 94 0.09 -6.57 0.32
CA VAL A 94 1.06 -5.64 -0.29
C VAL A 94 2.48 -6.18 -0.30
N ALA A 95 2.92 -6.83 0.78
CA ALA A 95 4.30 -7.30 0.88
C ALA A 95 4.57 -8.55 0.04
N PHE A 96 3.55 -9.40 -0.18
CA PHE A 96 3.74 -10.71 -0.81
C PHE A 96 2.83 -10.93 -2.01
N VAL A 97 1.52 -10.72 -1.86
CA VAL A 97 0.55 -11.07 -2.92
C VAL A 97 0.69 -10.15 -4.11
N ALA A 98 0.78 -8.83 -3.92
CA ALA A 98 0.90 -7.87 -4.99
C ALA A 98 2.17 -8.08 -5.83
N PRO A 99 3.37 -8.24 -5.23
CA PRO A 99 4.57 -8.66 -5.97
C PRO A 99 4.40 -9.97 -6.73
N ALA A 100 3.79 -10.99 -6.11
CA ALA A 100 3.58 -12.28 -6.74
C ALA A 100 2.63 -12.20 -7.95
N VAL A 101 1.52 -11.47 -7.80
CA VAL A 101 0.55 -11.22 -8.87
C VAL A 101 1.17 -10.38 -9.98
N ALA A 102 1.98 -9.37 -9.65
CA ALA A 102 2.67 -8.56 -10.65
C ALA A 102 3.71 -9.40 -11.43
N ALA A 103 4.50 -10.21 -10.75
CA ALA A 103 5.51 -11.07 -11.38
C ALA A 103 4.88 -12.17 -12.26
N ALA A 104 3.77 -12.77 -11.84
CA ALA A 104 3.09 -13.81 -12.62
C ALA A 104 2.10 -13.27 -13.66
N GLY A 105 1.52 -12.10 -13.42
CA GLY A 105 0.45 -11.52 -14.22
C GLY A 105 0.98 -10.66 -15.35
N LEU A 106 1.87 -9.71 -15.06
CA LEU A 106 2.35 -8.73 -16.06
C LEU A 106 2.97 -9.38 -17.30
N PRO A 107 3.80 -10.45 -17.20
CA PRO A 107 4.32 -11.13 -18.40
C PRO A 107 3.24 -11.73 -19.30
N ARG A 108 2.11 -12.17 -18.74
CA ARG A 108 0.98 -12.71 -19.53
C ARG A 108 0.26 -11.63 -20.34
N PHE A 109 0.45 -10.37 -19.98
CA PHE A 109 -0.05 -9.21 -20.72
C PHE A 109 1.03 -8.57 -21.60
N GLY A 110 2.16 -9.26 -21.83
CA GLY A 110 3.27 -8.77 -22.65
C GLY A 110 4.15 -7.73 -21.95
N LEU A 111 3.99 -7.56 -20.64
CA LEU A 111 4.77 -6.61 -19.83
C LEU A 111 5.76 -7.37 -18.94
N ASP A 112 6.91 -7.74 -19.50
CA ASP A 112 8.04 -8.21 -18.69
C ASP A 112 8.81 -7.02 -18.14
N TRP A 113 8.70 -6.82 -16.83
CA TRP A 113 9.19 -5.63 -16.14
C TRP A 113 10.45 -5.91 -15.31
N ASP A 114 10.86 -7.18 -15.17
CA ASP A 114 12.16 -7.53 -14.57
C ASP A 114 13.16 -8.00 -15.64
N PRO A 115 14.04 -7.13 -16.12
CA PRO A 115 15.06 -7.48 -17.11
C PRO A 115 16.11 -8.48 -16.59
N THR A 116 16.08 -8.82 -15.29
CA THR A 116 17.01 -9.76 -14.66
C THR A 116 16.41 -11.15 -14.40
N GLY A 117 15.17 -11.39 -14.83
CA GLY A 117 14.57 -12.73 -14.84
C GLY A 117 14.02 -13.23 -13.51
N TYR A 118 13.52 -12.34 -12.65
CA TYR A 118 12.84 -12.67 -11.38
C TYR A 118 13.69 -13.49 -10.41
N GLY A 119 15.00 -13.20 -10.36
CA GLY A 119 15.93 -13.88 -9.46
C GLY A 119 15.69 -13.54 -7.97
N PRO A 120 16.37 -14.25 -7.04
CA PRO A 120 16.20 -14.06 -5.60
C PRO A 120 16.40 -12.61 -5.13
N SER A 121 17.32 -11.88 -5.77
CA SER A 121 17.57 -10.46 -5.47
C SER A 121 16.39 -9.55 -5.81
N THR A 122 15.66 -9.83 -6.89
CA THR A 122 14.42 -9.12 -7.23
C THR A 122 13.37 -9.37 -6.16
N TRP A 123 13.17 -10.63 -5.74
CA TRP A 123 12.22 -10.97 -4.69
C TRP A 123 12.55 -10.35 -3.34
N LEU A 124 13.84 -10.30 -2.97
CA LEU A 124 14.28 -9.61 -1.76
C LEU A 124 13.99 -8.10 -1.84
N LEU A 125 14.21 -7.47 -2.99
CA LEU A 125 13.90 -6.06 -3.19
C LEU A 125 12.39 -5.79 -3.15
N LEU A 126 11.59 -6.60 -3.85
CA LEU A 126 10.14 -6.45 -3.89
C LEU A 126 9.50 -6.73 -2.53
N GLY A 127 9.91 -7.80 -1.87
CA GLY A 127 9.46 -8.14 -0.52
C GLY A 127 9.90 -7.10 0.50
N GLY A 128 11.16 -6.65 0.46
CA GLY A 128 11.67 -5.61 1.35
C GLY A 128 10.96 -4.26 1.16
N ALA A 129 10.79 -3.81 -0.08
CA ALA A 129 10.07 -2.58 -0.39
C ALA A 129 8.57 -2.69 -0.04
N GLY A 130 7.94 -3.83 -0.33
CA GLY A 130 6.55 -4.10 0.02
C GLY A 130 6.32 -4.17 1.53
N LEU A 131 7.24 -4.79 2.28
CA LEU A 131 7.21 -4.80 3.75
C LEU A 131 7.40 -3.40 4.33
N TRP A 132 8.34 -2.62 3.80
CA TRP A 132 8.53 -1.23 4.25
C TRP A 132 7.27 -0.40 4.02
N TYR A 133 6.68 -0.50 2.82
CA TYR A 133 5.41 0.14 2.52
C TYR A 133 4.32 -0.30 3.50
N ALA A 134 4.22 -1.61 3.74
CA ALA A 134 3.20 -2.17 4.62
C ALA A 134 3.35 -1.67 6.06
N VAL A 135 4.57 -1.53 6.56
CA VAL A 135 4.85 -0.93 7.88
C VAL A 135 4.34 0.50 7.92
N VAL A 136 4.70 1.33 6.94
CA VAL A 136 4.26 2.73 6.89
C VAL A 136 2.73 2.83 6.88
N ALA A 137 2.05 1.98 6.11
CA ALA A 137 0.59 1.96 6.03
C ALA A 137 -0.08 1.39 7.30
N ALA A 138 0.54 0.40 7.96
CA ALA A 138 -0.01 -0.26 9.13
C ALA A 138 0.12 0.56 10.42
N VAL A 139 1.19 1.34 10.59
CA VAL A 139 1.44 2.17 11.79
C VAL A 139 0.23 3.00 12.21
N PRO A 140 -0.41 3.82 11.35
CA PRO A 140 -1.57 4.60 11.76
C PRO A 140 -2.77 3.73 12.15
N LEU A 141 -2.98 2.60 11.49
CA LEU A 141 -4.08 1.67 11.80
C LEU A 141 -3.88 1.00 13.17
N VAL A 142 -2.65 0.60 13.47
CA VAL A 142 -2.29 0.02 14.77
C VAL A 142 -2.42 1.08 15.86
N ALA A 143 -1.98 2.31 15.62
CA ALA A 143 -2.15 3.41 16.58
C ALA A 143 -3.62 3.69 16.88
N LEU A 144 -4.48 3.75 15.84
CA LEU A 144 -5.93 3.87 16.00
C LEU A 144 -6.51 2.69 16.79
N ALA A 145 -6.10 1.46 16.46
CA ALA A 145 -6.59 0.29 17.14
C ALA A 145 -6.25 0.28 18.63
N VAL A 146 -5.02 0.67 18.99
CA VAL A 146 -4.60 0.79 20.39
C VAL A 146 -5.41 1.87 21.10
N GLY A 147 -5.58 3.05 20.48
CA GLY A 147 -6.40 4.13 21.05
C GLY A 147 -7.84 3.69 21.34
N MET A 148 -8.45 2.94 20.42
CA MET A 148 -9.82 2.41 20.57
C MET A 148 -9.94 1.29 21.60
N ALA A 149 -8.83 0.66 21.98
CA ALA A 149 -8.81 -0.40 23.01
C ALA A 149 -8.61 0.15 24.44
N LEU A 150 -8.15 1.40 24.57
CA LEU A 150 -7.88 2.02 25.88
C LEU A 150 -9.19 2.46 26.57
N PRO A 151 -9.20 2.57 27.92
CA PRO A 151 -10.33 3.12 28.66
C PRO A 151 -10.62 4.56 28.19
N GLY A 152 -11.78 4.77 27.60
CA GLY A 152 -12.14 6.05 26.98
C GLY A 152 -12.13 6.06 25.44
N GLY A 153 -11.81 4.92 24.80
CA GLY A 153 -11.98 4.73 23.36
C GLY A 153 -13.45 4.61 23.00
N TYR A 154 -14.09 5.75 22.73
CA TYR A 154 -15.46 5.89 22.21
C TYR A 154 -15.47 6.74 20.94
#